data_AF-A0A7V3BRL4-F1
#
_entry.id   AF-A0A7V3BRL4-F1
#
_cell.length_a   1.000
_cell.length_b   1.000
_cell.length_c   1.000
_cell.angle_alpha   90.00
_cell.angle_beta   90.00
_cell.angle_gamma   90.00
#
_symmetry.space_group_name_H-M   'P 1'
#
loop_
_entity.id
_entity.type
_entity.pdbx_description
1 polymer ?
#
loop_
_entity_poly.entity_id
_entity_poly.type
_entity_poly.pdbx_seq_one_letter_code
_entity_poly.pdbx_strand_id
1 'polypeptide(L)'
;MHDVLAFEDRGIPTVLLCTEPFMHSAREHAEAFGTPDYQAVRVSHPLASLKPDEARERADEVVGRVVAVLTGQAQRQAASLRKRP
;
A
#
# COMPACT_ATOMS: atom_id res chain seq x y z
N MET A 1 6.42 6.81 0.02
CA MET A 1 5.87 6.88 -1.34
C MET A 1 6.89 6.47 -2.38
N HIS A 2 8.10 7.05 -2.40
CA HIS A 2 9.13 6.69 -3.39
C HIS A 2 9.47 5.18 -3.42
N ASP A 3 9.73 4.55 -2.26
CA ASP A 3 10.14 3.14 -2.20
C ASP A 3 9.07 2.18 -2.74
N VAL A 4 7.81 2.51 -2.48
CA VAL A 4 6.66 1.76 -2.99
C VAL A 4 6.72 1.65 -4.51
N LEU A 5 6.91 2.79 -5.18
CA LEU A 5 6.96 2.84 -6.64
C LEU A 5 8.18 2.10 -7.18
N ALA A 6 9.33 2.29 -6.53
CA ALA A 6 10.56 1.59 -6.89
C ALA A 6 10.42 0.05 -6.78
N PHE A 7 9.66 -0.46 -5.80
CA PHE A 7 9.37 -1.89 -5.69
C PHE A 7 8.37 -2.37 -6.75
N GLU A 8 7.30 -1.62 -6.98
CA GLU A 8 6.31 -1.92 -8.02
C GLU A 8 6.94 -1.97 -9.42
N ASP A 9 7.82 -1.03 -9.76
CA ASP A 9 8.57 -1.01 -11.03
C ASP A 9 9.46 -2.23 -11.22
N ARG A 10 9.89 -2.85 -10.12
CA ARG A 10 10.69 -4.09 -10.12
C ARG A 10 9.81 -5.35 -10.13
N GLY A 11 8.49 -5.21 -10.23
CA GLY A 11 7.54 -6.32 -10.17
C GLY A 11 7.40 -6.93 -8.78
N ILE A 12 7.64 -6.15 -7.73
CA ILE A 12 7.46 -6.55 -6.34
C ILE A 12 6.16 -5.89 -5.83
N PRO A 13 5.09 -6.66 -5.59
CA PRO A 13 3.85 -6.14 -5.04
C PRO A 13 4.09 -5.48 -3.68
N THR A 14 3.62 -4.24 -3.54
CA THR A 14 3.86 -3.38 -2.39
C THR A 14 2.57 -2.66 -2.00
N VAL A 15 2.43 -2.39 -0.70
CA VAL A 15 1.31 -1.63 -0.15
C VAL A 15 1.83 -0.56 0.80
N LEU A 16 1.23 0.63 0.76
CA LEU A 16 1.55 1.73 1.65
C LEU A 16 0.56 1.72 2.80
N LEU A 17 1.05 1.60 4.03
CA LEU A 17 0.25 1.80 5.23
C LEU A 17 0.32 3.27 5.65
N CYS A 18 -0.84 3.87 5.89
CA CYS A 18 -0.93 5.30 6.15
C CYS A 18 -2.07 5.62 7.13
N THR A 19 -1.83 6.50 8.11
CA THR A 19 -2.92 6.97 8.99
C THR A 19 -3.72 8.10 8.34
N GLU A 20 -4.96 8.32 8.78
CA GLU A 20 -5.88 9.33 8.23
C GLU A 20 -5.24 10.68 7.87
N PRO A 21 -4.42 11.32 8.76
CA PRO A 21 -3.88 12.65 8.48
C PRO A 21 -2.96 12.71 7.24
N PHE A 22 -2.40 11.57 6.84
CA PHE A 22 -1.45 11.49 5.73
C PHE A 22 -2.07 10.92 4.44
N MET A 23 -3.34 10.50 4.48
CA MET A 23 -4.02 9.90 3.32
C MET A 23 -4.13 10.88 2.15
N HIS A 24 -4.34 12.17 2.43
CA HIS A 24 -4.38 13.20 1.39
C HIS A 24 -3.02 13.33 0.71
N SER A 25 -1.94 13.53 1.48
CA SER A 25 -0.59 13.62 0.94
C SER A 25 -0.15 12.35 0.20
N ALA A 26 -0.57 11.18 0.66
CA ALA A 26 -0.30 9.92 -0.04
C ALA A 26 -0.95 9.88 -1.43
N ARG A 27 -2.19 10.40 -1.58
CA ARG A 27 -2.87 10.51 -2.88
C ARG A 27 -2.19 11.53 -3.79
N GLU A 28 -1.88 12.72 -3.29
CA GLU A 28 -1.21 13.77 -4.07
C GLU A 28 0.14 13.29 -4.61
N HIS A 29 0.93 12.57 -3.79
CA HIS A 29 2.17 11.97 -4.27
C HIS A 29 1.89 10.90 -5.34
N ALA A 30 0.85 10.09 -5.20
CA ALA A 30 0.58 8.99 -6.14
C ALA A 30 0.23 9.54 -7.52
N GLU A 31 -0.58 10.61 -7.54
CA GLU A 31 -0.90 11.38 -8.74
C GLU A 31 0.35 12.02 -9.36
N ALA A 32 1.19 12.69 -8.57
CA ALA A 32 2.41 13.33 -9.04
C ALA A 32 3.40 12.35 -9.69
N PHE A 33 3.40 11.08 -9.26
CA PHE A 33 4.24 10.02 -9.80
C PHE A 33 3.54 9.14 -10.85
N GLY A 34 2.35 9.53 -11.34
CA GLY A 34 1.67 8.82 -12.43
C GLY A 34 1.03 7.48 -12.02
N THR A 35 0.75 7.29 -10.74
CA THR A 35 0.10 6.07 -10.19
C THR A 35 -1.18 6.41 -9.42
N PRO A 36 -2.15 7.13 -10.03
CA PRO A 36 -3.35 7.58 -9.32
C PRO A 36 -4.21 6.43 -8.76
N ASP A 37 -4.12 5.24 -9.37
CA ASP A 37 -4.82 4.04 -8.90
C ASP A 37 -4.16 3.36 -7.70
N TYR A 38 -2.97 3.80 -7.27
CA TYR A 38 -2.23 3.20 -6.18
C TYR A 38 -2.99 3.37 -4.84
N GLN A 39 -3.45 2.24 -4.29
CA GLN A 39 -4.26 2.23 -3.08
C GLN A 39 -3.39 2.12 -1.81
N ALA A 40 -3.23 3.23 -1.10
CA ALA A 40 -2.75 3.19 0.27
C ALA A 40 -3.82 2.57 1.19
N VAL A 41 -3.39 1.66 2.07
CA VAL A 41 -4.28 1.08 3.09
C VAL A 41 -4.27 1.98 4.32
N ARG A 42 -5.45 2.51 4.63
CA ARG A 42 -5.65 3.31 5.82
C ARG A 42 -5.64 2.45 7.07
N VAL A 43 -4.78 2.82 8.01
CA VAL A 43 -4.72 2.29 9.37
C VAL A 43 -5.10 3.39 10.36
N SER A 44 -5.76 3.06 11.46
CA SER A 44 -6.20 4.05 12.44
C SER A 44 -5.01 4.81 13.04
N HIS A 45 -5.25 5.99 13.64
CA HIS A 45 -4.22 6.77 14.35
C HIS A 45 -4.42 6.62 15.87
N PRO A 46 -3.38 6.74 16.71
CA PRO A 46 -1.94 6.74 16.40
C PRO A 46 -1.37 5.33 16.23
N LEU A 47 -0.15 5.23 15.71
CA LEU A 47 0.63 3.98 15.66
C LEU A 47 1.82 3.99 16.61
N ALA A 48 2.50 5.14 16.73
CA ALA A 48 3.79 5.24 17.44
C ALA A 48 3.70 5.02 18.95
N SER A 49 2.52 5.22 19.54
CA SER A 49 2.30 5.11 21.00
C SER A 49 1.59 3.83 21.41
N LEU A 50 1.35 2.90 20.48
CA LEU A 50 0.63 1.65 20.78
C LEU A 50 1.52 0.70 21.57
N LYS A 51 0.92 0.03 22.56
CA LYS A 51 1.50 -1.16 23.17
C LYS A 51 1.51 -2.32 22.16
N PRO A 52 2.32 -3.36 22.38
CA PRO A 52 2.40 -4.49 21.46
C PRO A 52 1.05 -5.15 21.13
N ASP A 53 0.16 -5.30 22.13
CA ASP A 53 -1.16 -5.90 21.91
C ASP A 53 -2.07 -5.00 21.08
N GLU A 54 -2.09 -3.70 21.37
CA GLU A 54 -2.86 -2.69 20.61
C GLU A 54 -2.35 -2.57 19.15
N ALA A 55 -1.04 -2.73 18.94
CA ALA A 55 -0.45 -2.80 17.60
C ALA A 55 -0.88 -4.07 16.85
N ARG A 56 -1.09 -5.18 17.57
CA ARG A 56 -1.57 -6.44 17.02
C ARG A 56 -3.03 -6.34 16.60
N GLU A 57 -3.88 -5.79 17.45
CA GLU A 57 -5.28 -5.48 17.13
C GLU A 57 -5.36 -4.58 15.89
N ARG A 58 -4.50 -3.56 15.83
CA ARG A 58 -4.43 -2.67 14.67
C ARG A 58 -4.00 -3.39 13.39
N ALA A 59 -3.09 -4.35 13.48
CA ALA A 59 -2.69 -5.18 12.35
C ALA A 59 -3.85 -6.06 11.88
N ASP A 60 -4.58 -6.68 12.81
CA ASP A 60 -5.73 -7.54 12.50
C ASP A 60 -6.85 -6.77 11.78
N GLU A 61 -7.07 -5.49 12.12
CA GLU A 61 -8.03 -4.61 11.43
C GLU A 61 -7.70 -4.37 9.95
N VAL A 62 -6.42 -4.44 9.56
CA VAL A 62 -5.96 -4.02 8.23
C VAL A 62 -5.40 -5.15 7.39
N VAL A 63 -5.02 -6.28 7.99
CA VAL A 63 -4.31 -7.37 7.32
C VAL A 63 -5.09 -7.93 6.13
N GLY A 64 -6.41 -8.08 6.25
CA GLY A 64 -7.24 -8.56 5.14
C GLY A 64 -7.19 -7.63 3.91
N ARG A 65 -7.19 -6.31 4.14
CA ARG A 65 -7.07 -5.30 3.07
C ARG A 65 -5.66 -5.28 2.48
N VAL A 66 -4.63 -5.40 3.31
CA VAL A 66 -3.23 -5.53 2.89
C VAL A 66 -3.05 -6.72 1.95
N VAL A 67 -3.53 -7.89 2.35
CA VAL A 67 -3.44 -9.11 1.53
C VAL A 67 -4.16 -8.90 0.20
N ALA A 68 -5.39 -8.38 0.22
CA ALA A 68 -6.17 -8.15 -1.00
C ALA A 68 -5.45 -7.22 -2.00
N VAL A 69 -4.83 -6.13 -1.51
CA VAL A 69 -4.05 -5.22 -2.34
C VAL A 69 -2.83 -5.94 -2.93
N LEU A 70 -2.02 -6.60 -2.10
CA LEU A 70 -0.79 -7.27 -2.54
C LEU A 70 -1.08 -8.38 -3.57
N THR A 71 -2.09 -9.22 -3.34
CA THR A 71 -2.46 -10.28 -4.28
C THR A 71 -3.07 -9.72 -5.56
N GLY A 72 -3.84 -8.64 -5.48
CA GLY A 72 -4.38 -7.95 -6.65
C GLY A 72 -3.30 -7.28 -7.50
N GLN A 73 -2.30 -6.64 -6.87
CA GLN A 73 -1.14 -6.07 -7.58
C GLN A 73 -0.31 -7.17 -8.26
N ALA A 74 -0.01 -8.27 -7.55
CA ALA A 74 0.73 -9.39 -8.11
C ALA A 74 0.08 -9.93 -9.40
N GLN A 75 -1.25 -10.07 -9.40
CA GLN A 75 -2.01 -10.50 -10.57
C GLN A 75 -1.91 -9.50 -11.74
N ARG A 76 -2.00 -8.19 -11.47
CA ARG A 76 -1.83 -7.14 -12.48
C ARG A 76 -0.42 -7.13 -13.09
N GLN A 77 0.60 -7.22 -12.25
CA GLN A 77 2.00 -7.26 -12.68
C GLN A 77 2.27 -8.49 -13.54
N ALA A 78 1.83 -9.68 -13.12
CA ALA A 78 1.94 -10.91 -13.90
C ALA A 78 1.24 -10.80 -15.27
N ALA A 79 0.07 -10.15 -15.32
CA ALA A 79 -0.63 -9.90 -16.58
C ALA A 79 0.09 -8.88 -17.49
N SER A 80 0.72 -7.85 -16.92
CA SER A 80 1.54 -6.87 -17.65
C SER A 80 2.79 -7.51 -18.28
N LEU A 81 3.51 -8.32 -17.50
CA LEU A 81 4.72 -9.02 -17.97
C LEU A 81 4.42 -9.98 -19.13
N ARG A 82 3.27 -10.66 -19.11
CA ARG A 82 2.81 -11.55 -20.21
C ARG A 82 2.49 -10.81 -21.52
N LYS A 83 2.31 -9.49 -21.48
CA LYS A 83 1.97 -8.66 -22.66
C LYS A 83 3.18 -7.96 -23.28
N ARG A 84 4.37 -8.06 -22.69
CA ARG A 84 5.61 -7.49 -23.26
C ARG A 84 6.10 -8.44 -24.38
N PRO A 85 6.44 -7.91 -25.57
CA PRO A 85 6.84 -8.71 -26.73
C PRO A 85 8.13 -9.49 -26.51
#